data_AF-A0A246TH07-F1
#
_entry.id   AF-A0A246TH07-F1
#
_cell.length_a   1.000
_cell.length_b   1.000
_cell.length_c   1.000
_cell.angle_alpha   90.00
_cell.angle_beta   90.00
_cell.angle_gamma   90.00
#
_symmetry.space_group_name_H-M   'P 1'
#
loop_
_entity.id
_entity.type
_entity.pdbx_description
1 polymer ?
#
loop_
_entity_poly.entity_id
_entity_poly.type
_entity_poly.pdbx_seq_one_letter_code
_entity_poly.pdbx_strand_id
1 'polypeptide(L)'
;MLDSQSIHLTTLDSADLLRLQAVLDVICREAGKPKCSSAMQEIAAVLIRLYRQGVTEEDKLLSLGLMALTQKVSSPVAADSVQSPSEAARR
;
A
#
# COMPACT_ATOMS: atom_id res chain seq x y z
N MET A 1 7.76 38.32 -3.24
CA MET A 1 8.74 37.25 -3.00
C MET A 1 7.94 36.05 -2.54
N LEU A 2 7.81 35.03 -3.38
CA LEU A 2 7.14 33.78 -2.98
C LEU A 2 8.22 32.93 -2.31
N ASP A 3 8.05 32.68 -1.02
CA ASP A 3 8.87 31.71 -0.30
C ASP A 3 8.73 30.36 -1.01
N SER A 4 9.75 30.02 -1.79
CA SER A 4 9.97 28.69 -2.33
C SER A 4 10.16 27.76 -1.14
N GLN A 5 9.04 27.32 -0.54
CA GLN A 5 9.00 26.17 0.34
C GLN A 5 9.34 24.96 -0.53
N SER A 6 10.63 24.77 -0.77
CA SER A 6 11.18 23.53 -1.26
C SER A 6 10.68 22.46 -0.33
N ILE A 7 9.65 21.73 -0.77
CA ILE A 7 9.17 20.52 -0.13
C ILE A 7 10.43 19.67 0.02
N HIS A 8 10.95 19.58 1.24
CA HIS A 8 12.20 18.90 1.53
C HIS A 8 11.91 17.43 1.28
N LEU A 9 12.12 17.00 0.04
CA LEU A 9 11.85 15.66 -0.41
C LEU A 9 12.86 14.79 0.32
N THR A 10 12.46 14.25 1.46
CA THR A 10 13.30 13.35 2.24
C THR A 10 13.69 12.21 1.33
N THR A 11 14.97 12.19 0.96
CA THR A 11 15.57 11.08 0.23
C THR A 11 15.54 9.91 1.19
N LEU A 12 14.74 8.90 0.89
CA LEU A 12 14.67 7.68 1.69
C LEU A 12 16.06 7.07 1.77
N ASP A 13 16.63 7.01 2.96
CA ASP A 13 17.85 6.26 3.20
C ASP A 13 17.54 4.76 3.39
N SER A 14 18.59 3.95 3.49
CA SER A 14 18.44 2.51 3.70
C SER A 14 17.77 2.16 5.03
N ALA A 15 17.95 2.98 6.07
CA ALA A 15 17.32 2.78 7.36
C ALA A 15 15.82 3.11 7.32
N ASP A 16 15.44 4.15 6.59
CA ASP A 16 14.07 4.53 6.32
C ASP A 16 13.33 3.41 5.57
N LEU A 17 13.98 2.83 4.55
CA LEU A 17 13.42 1.70 3.80
C LEU A 17 13.23 0.47 4.69
N LEU A 18 14.16 0.19 5.60
CA LEU A 18 14.03 -0.90 6.57
C LEU A 18 12.86 -0.67 7.55
N ARG A 19 12.67 0.57 8.03
CA ARG A 19 11.52 0.92 8.87
C ARG A 19 10.20 0.75 8.13
N LEU A 20 10.11 1.26 6.90
CA LEU A 20 8.92 1.11 6.06
C LEU A 20 8.63 -0.38 5.76
N GLN A 21 9.67 -1.19 5.58
CA GLN A 21 9.53 -2.62 5.41
C GLN A 21 9.00 -3.30 6.69
N ALA A 22 9.51 -2.93 7.88
CA ALA A 22 9.00 -3.46 9.15
C ALA A 22 7.51 -3.13 9.36
N VAL A 23 7.09 -1.91 9.05
CA VAL A 23 5.67 -1.49 9.09
C VAL A 23 4.83 -2.32 8.11
N LEU A 24 5.30 -2.49 6.87
CA LEU A 24 4.59 -3.29 5.87
C LEU A 24 4.47 -4.75 6.28
N ASP A 25 5.48 -5.31 6.95
CA ASP A 25 5.47 -6.68 7.46
C ASP A 25 4.38 -6.90 8.52
N VAL A 26 4.21 -5.95 9.43
CA VAL A 26 3.14 -5.99 10.43
C VAL A 26 1.78 -5.96 9.74
N ILE A 27 1.58 -5.02 8.81
CA ILE A 27 0.33 -4.92 8.04
C ILE A 27 0.04 -6.20 7.25
N CYS A 28 1.06 -6.82 6.66
CA CYS A 28 0.90 -8.09 5.94
C CYS A 28 0.45 -9.22 6.87
N ARG A 29 1.02 -9.30 8.08
CA ARG A 29 0.63 -10.30 9.10
C ARG A 29 -0.78 -10.08 9.57
N GLU A 30 -1.18 -8.84 9.88
CA GLU A 30 -2.54 -8.52 10.32
C GLU A 30 -3.58 -8.78 9.23
N ALA A 31 -3.24 -8.46 7.98
CA ALA A 31 -4.11 -8.69 6.83
C ALA A 31 -4.16 -10.15 6.37
N GLY A 32 -3.23 -11.00 6.83
CA GLY A 32 -3.04 -12.34 6.31
C GLY A 32 -2.67 -12.38 4.82
N LYS A 33 -2.07 -11.31 4.28
CA LYS A 33 -1.73 -11.18 2.85
C LYS A 33 -0.22 -11.21 2.62
N PRO A 34 0.26 -11.82 1.52
CA PRO A 34 1.67 -11.79 1.19
C PRO A 34 2.08 -10.38 0.73
N LYS A 35 3.33 -10.00 1.04
CA LYS A 35 3.92 -8.70 0.64
C LYS A 35 3.88 -8.46 -0.87
N CYS A 36 3.93 -9.54 -1.66
CA CYS A 36 3.89 -9.50 -3.13
C CYS A 36 2.48 -9.30 -3.70
N SER A 37 1.45 -9.23 -2.85
CA SER A 37 0.09 -8.91 -3.30
C SER A 37 0.05 -7.50 -3.89
N SER A 38 -0.68 -7.33 -5.01
CA SER A 38 -0.99 -6.01 -5.58
C SER A 38 -1.56 -5.05 -4.52
N ALA A 39 -2.39 -5.56 -3.60
CA ALA A 39 -2.90 -4.76 -2.49
C ALA A 39 -1.78 -4.23 -1.59
N MET A 40 -0.80 -5.07 -1.25
CA MET A 40 0.32 -4.69 -0.38
C MET A 40 1.35 -3.80 -1.07
N GLN A 41 1.53 -3.93 -2.39
CA GLN A 41 2.36 -3.01 -3.17
C GLN A 41 1.80 -1.58 -3.16
N GLU A 42 0.47 -1.44 -3.25
CA GLU A 42 -0.17 -0.13 -3.13
C GLU A 42 -0.06 0.45 -1.73
N ILE A 43 -0.20 -0.38 -0.68
CA ILE A 43 0.04 0.06 0.70
C ILE A 43 1.48 0.53 0.87
N ALA A 44 2.47 -0.19 0.33
CA ALA A 44 3.86 0.24 0.36
C ALA A 44 4.05 1.61 -0.30
N ALA A 45 3.41 1.87 -1.45
CA ALA A 45 3.44 3.17 -2.10
C ALA A 45 2.76 4.28 -1.28
N VAL A 46 1.68 3.97 -0.56
CA VAL A 46 1.05 4.90 0.40
C VAL A 46 2.01 5.23 1.54
N LEU A 47 2.62 4.23 2.18
CA LEU A 47 3.56 4.41 3.27
C LEU A 47 4.76 5.27 2.85
N ILE A 48 5.33 5.03 1.67
CA ILE A 48 6.42 5.84 1.10
C ILE A 48 5.99 7.30 0.91
N ARG A 49 4.77 7.55 0.41
CA ARG A 49 4.26 8.92 0.23
C ARG A 49 4.07 9.62 1.56
N LEU A 50 3.52 8.93 2.57
CA LEU A 50 3.34 9.47 3.92
C LEU A 50 4.69 9.82 4.55
N TYR A 51 5.68 8.94 4.41
CA TYR A 51 7.03 9.19 4.91
C TYR A 51 7.67 10.44 4.29
N ARG A 52 7.51 10.61 2.97
CA ARG A 52 7.99 11.79 2.24
C ARG A 52 7.25 13.08 2.59
N GLN A 53 6.06 12.98 3.19
CA GLN A 53 5.32 14.11 3.75
C GLN A 53 5.75 14.43 5.20
N GLY A 54 6.68 13.67 5.76
CA GLY A 54 7.19 13.85 7.13
C GLY A 54 6.50 12.98 8.18
N VAL A 55 5.69 11.99 7.78
CA VAL A 55 5.11 11.02 8.72
C VAL A 55 6.12 9.91 9.00
N THR A 56 6.91 10.09 10.06
CA THR A 56 7.96 9.14 10.47
C THR A 56 7.58 8.27 11.67
N GLU A 57 6.47 8.59 12.34
CA GLU A 57 5.96 7.86 13.51
C GLU A 57 5.41 6.48 13.10
N GLU A 58 5.94 5.41 13.69
CA GLU A 58 5.61 4.02 13.35
C GLU A 58 4.13 3.70 13.57
N ASP A 59 3.58 4.06 14.74
CA ASP A 59 2.16 3.84 15.08
C ASP A 59 1.21 4.54 14.09
N LYS A 60 1.59 5.73 13.61
CA LYS A 60 0.80 6.48 12.64
C LYS A 60 0.85 5.81 11.27
N LEU A 61 2.03 5.36 10.84
CA LEU A 61 2.20 4.64 9.58
C LEU A 61 1.41 3.32 9.58
N LEU A 62 1.43 2.58 10.69
CA LEU A 62 0.62 1.38 10.86
C LEU A 62 -0.87 1.67 10.80
N SER A 63 -1.34 2.64 11.58
CA SER A 63 -2.76 3.04 11.61
C SER A 63 -3.26 3.47 10.24
N LEU A 64 -2.50 4.33 9.55
CA LEU A 64 -2.85 4.81 8.21
C LEU A 64 -2.76 3.70 7.16
N GLY A 65 -1.78 2.80 7.26
CA GLY A 65 -1.65 1.64 6.37
C GLY A 65 -2.81 0.66 6.50
N LEU A 66 -3.22 0.34 7.73
CA LEU A 66 -4.37 -0.52 8.02
C LEU A 66 -5.71 0.13 7.60
N MET A 67 -5.86 1.43 7.84
CA MET A 67 -7.01 2.19 7.36
C MET A 67 -7.08 2.17 5.83
N ALA A 68 -5.97 2.42 5.14
CA ALA A 68 -5.92 2.39 3.67
C ALA A 68 -6.25 0.99 3.12
N LEU A 69 -5.77 -0.06 3.78
CA LEU A 69 -6.12 -1.44 3.42
C LEU A 69 -7.64 -1.69 3.56
N THR A 70 -8.23 -1.24 4.66
CA THR A 70 -9.65 -1.42 4.95
C THR A 70 -10.54 -0.60 4.01
N GLN A 71 -10.15 0.65 3.71
CA GLN A 71 -10.85 1.50 2.74
C GLN A 71 -10.81 0.91 1.33
N LYS A 72 -9.70 0.27 0.94
CA LYS A 72 -9.62 -0.41 -0.36
C LYS A 72 -10.52 -1.64 -0.44
N VAL A 73 -10.74 -2.36 0.66
CA VAL A 73 -11.72 -3.46 0.71
C VAL A 73 -13.16 -2.95 0.53
N SER A 74 -13.42 -1.67 0.82
CA SER A 74 -14.72 -1.03 0.62
C SER A 74 -14.92 -0.41 -0.78
N SER A 75 -13.91 -0.44 -1.65
CA SER A 75 -14.04 0.04 -3.04
C SER A 75 -14.10 -1.18 -3.98
N PRO A 76 -15.30 -1.62 -4.42
CA PRO A 76 -15.41 -2.66 -5.42
C PRO A 76 -15.04 -2.05 -6.78
N VAL A 77 -13.76 -2.07 -7.14
CA VAL A 77 -13.37 -1.88 -8.54
C VAL A 77 -12.66 -3.14 -9.03
N ALA A 78 -13.39 -3.82 -9.92
CA ALA A 78 -13.00 -4.96 -10.73
C ALA A 78 -12.48 -6.20 -9.96
N ALA A 79 -13.43 -7.02 -9.53
CA ALA A 79 -13.31 -8.45 -9.81
C ALA A 79 -13.07 -8.60 -11.32
N ASP A 80 -11.85 -8.95 -11.72
CA ASP A 80 -11.60 -9.47 -13.06
C ASP A 80 -12.23 -10.86 -13.11
N SER A 81 -13.49 -10.86 -13.53
CA SER A 81 -14.20 -12.03 -14.01
C SER A 81 -13.60 -12.42 -15.36
N VAL A 82 -12.80 -13.48 -15.40
CA VAL A 82 -12.94 -14.49 -16.46
C VAL A 82 -12.89 -15.87 -15.84
N GLN A 83 -13.95 -16.20 -15.11
CA GLN A 83 -14.48 -17.56 -15.15
C GLN A 83 -15.64 -17.52 -16.15
N SER A 84 -15.46 -18.12 -17.32
CA SER A 84 -16.57 -18.50 -18.18
C SER A 84 -16.38 -19.95 -18.66
N PRO A 85 -17.48 -20.70 -18.81
CA PRO A 85 -17.54 -22.12 -18.49
C PRO A 85 -17.48 -23.03 -19.72
N SER A 86 -17.24 -24.29 -19.38
CA SER A 86 -17.60 -25.54 -20.06
C SER A 86 -18.57 -25.49 -21.25
N GLU A 87 -18.22 -26.30 -22.26
CA GLU A 87 -19.13 -27.16 -23.06
C GLU A 87 -19.98 -26.53 -24.18
N ALA A 88 -19.59 -26.83 -25.42
CA ALA A 88 -20.52 -26.98 -26.53
C ALA A 88 -20.07 -28.14 -27.43
N ALA A 89 -20.51 -29.34 -27.08
CA ALA A 89 -20.70 -30.41 -28.05
C ALA A 89 -21.88 -30.06 -28.99
N ARG A 90 -21.87 -30.67 -30.19
CA ARG A 90 -22.85 -30.63 -31.31
C ARG A 90 -22.50 -29.56 -32.36
N ARG A 91 -22.20 -29.89 -33.61
CA ARG A 91 -22.71 -30.97 -34.48
C ARG A 91 -21.64 -31.51 -35.41
#